data_AF-A0A848YTL5-F1
#
_entry.id   AF-A0A848YTL5-F1
#
_cell.length_a   1.000
_cell.length_b   1.000
_cell.length_c   1.000
_cell.angle_alpha   90.00
_cell.angle_beta   90.00
_cell.angle_gamma   90.00
#
_symmetry.space_group_name_H-M   'P 1'
#
loop_
_entity.id
_entity.type
_entity.pdbx_description
1 polymer ?
#
loop_
_entity_poly.entity_id
_entity_poly.type
_entity_poly.pdbx_seq_one_letter_code
_entity_poly.pdbx_strand_id
1 'polypeptide(L)'
;MPVESIQETMKFEIQAYRKPRNIRDLRSMNVAFSGSPRKHPHDHQRVILVVDPVSTNTFFYEFQIDDITYVENQTNIVNFENETIPMVRVWIKKGSLGIRSTPFVVEDTI
;
A
#
# COMPACT_ATOMS: atom_id res chain seq x y z
N MET A 1 8.27 38.28 -10.28
CA MET A 1 7.82 37.29 -9.29
C MET A 1 8.19 35.92 -9.86
N PRO A 2 9.18 35.18 -9.32
CA PRO A 2 9.50 33.87 -9.84
C PRO A 2 8.49 32.85 -9.30
N VAL A 3 8.00 31.99 -10.19
CA VAL A 3 7.09 30.89 -9.89
C VAL A 3 7.97 29.73 -9.43
N GLU A 4 7.99 29.42 -8.13
CA GLU A 4 8.80 28.33 -7.58
C GLU A 4 8.11 26.97 -7.75
N SER A 5 8.78 26.16 -8.57
CA SER A 5 8.84 24.69 -8.64
C SER A 5 7.55 23.88 -8.48
N ILE A 6 7.10 23.34 -9.62
CA ILE A 6 6.37 22.08 -9.68
C ILE A 6 7.31 21.00 -9.14
N GLN A 7 7.15 20.59 -7.88
CA GLN A 7 7.85 19.43 -7.35
C GLN A 7 7.44 18.20 -8.17
N GLU A 8 8.43 17.58 -8.80
CA GLU A 8 8.30 16.31 -9.52
C GLU A 8 7.63 15.29 -8.61
N THR A 9 6.33 15.05 -8.86
CA THR A 9 5.64 13.88 -8.33
C THR A 9 6.44 12.67 -8.81
N MET A 10 7.16 12.04 -7.88
CA MET A 10 7.84 10.77 -8.10
C MET A 10 6.80 9.79 -8.63
N LYS A 11 6.82 9.57 -9.95
CA LYS A 11 5.96 8.60 -10.61
C LYS A 11 6.35 7.23 -10.07
N PHE A 12 5.55 6.73 -9.14
CA PHE A 12 5.52 5.31 -8.84
C PHE A 12 4.97 4.60 -10.08
N GLU A 13 5.85 4.29 -11.03
CA GLU A 13 5.57 3.34 -12.10
C GLU A 13 5.56 1.95 -11.49
N ILE A 14 4.51 1.66 -10.71
CA ILE A 14 4.09 0.30 -10.44
C ILE A 14 3.59 -0.21 -11.79
N GLN A 15 4.51 -0.78 -12.58
CA GLN A 15 4.21 -1.37 -13.87
C GLN A 15 3.05 -2.33 -13.66
N ALA A 16 1.91 -2.01 -14.28
CA ALA A 16 0.69 -2.77 -14.21
C ALA A 16 0.96 -4.21 -14.66
N TYR A 17 1.22 -5.10 -13.70
CA TYR A 17 1.33 -6.52 -13.96
C TYR A 17 -0.05 -6.99 -14.42
N ARG A 18 -0.15 -7.29 -15.73
CA ARG A 18 -1.28 -7.84 -16.50
C ARG A 18 -2.66 -7.75 -15.84
N LYS A 19 -3.49 -6.83 -16.35
CA LYS A 19 -4.92 -6.75 -16.03
C LYS A 19 -5.56 -8.15 -16.09
N PRO A 20 -6.14 -8.65 -14.98
CA PRO A 20 -6.70 -9.99 -14.93
C PRO A 20 -7.85 -10.08 -15.95
N ARG A 21 -7.83 -11.13 -16.78
CA ARG A 21 -8.86 -11.37 -17.80
C ARG A 21 -10.26 -11.51 -17.20
N ASN A 22 -10.34 -11.90 -15.92
CA ASN A 22 -11.58 -12.12 -15.20
C ASN A 22 -11.44 -11.76 -13.71
N ILE A 23 -12.22 -10.78 -13.24
CA ILE A 23 -12.24 -10.32 -11.85
C ILE A 23 -12.80 -11.40 -10.91
N ARG A 24 -13.68 -12.29 -11.39
CA ARG A 24 -14.22 -13.40 -10.57
C ARG A 24 -13.12 -14.37 -10.19
N ASP A 25 -12.24 -14.70 -11.14
CA ASP A 25 -11.12 -15.63 -10.91
C ASP A 25 -10.07 -14.99 -9.99
N LEU A 26 -9.87 -13.68 -10.10
CA LEU A 26 -9.02 -12.94 -9.17
C LEU A 26 -9.54 -13.05 -7.72
N ARG A 27 -10.84 -12.82 -7.50
CA ARG A 27 -11.46 -12.91 -6.16
C ARG A 27 -11.54 -14.33 -5.60
N SER A 28 -11.66 -15.34 -6.46
CA SER A 28 -11.73 -16.73 -6.00
C SER A 28 -10.40 -17.19 -5.43
N MET A 29 -9.28 -16.73 -6.00
CA MET A 29 -7.92 -17.14 -5.60
C MET A 29 -7.17 -16.14 -4.71
N ASN A 30 -7.65 -14.90 -4.58
CA ASN A 30 -6.91 -13.82 -3.92
C ASN A 30 -7.77 -13.04 -2.92
N VAL A 31 -7.12 -12.27 -2.06
CA VAL A 31 -7.73 -11.32 -1.12
C VAL A 31 -7.15 -9.93 -1.41
N ALA A 32 -8.02 -8.92 -1.43
CA ALA A 32 -7.63 -7.55 -1.70
C ALA A 32 -7.29 -6.81 -0.40
N PHE A 33 -6.19 -6.06 -0.42
CA PHE A 33 -5.77 -5.15 0.65
C PHE A 33 -5.49 -3.77 0.06
N SER A 34 -5.92 -2.72 0.73
CA SER A 34 -5.75 -1.33 0.28
C SER A 34 -4.85 -0.56 1.24
N GLY A 35 -4.05 0.35 0.69
CA GLY A 35 -3.21 1.25 1.45
C GLY A 35 -2.16 1.96 0.59
N SER A 36 -1.29 2.73 1.24
CA SER A 36 -0.15 3.39 0.60
C SER A 36 1.06 2.44 0.58
N PRO A 37 1.62 2.12 -0.60
CA PRO A 37 2.71 1.17 -0.72
C PRO A 37 4.05 1.82 -0.35
N ARG A 38 4.84 1.13 0.48
CA ARG A 38 6.22 1.51 0.84
C ARG A 38 7.15 0.31 0.68
N LYS A 39 8.43 0.57 0.37
CA LYS A 39 9.47 -0.47 0.40
C LYS A 39 9.78 -0.81 1.85
N HIS A 40 9.94 -2.10 2.15
CA HIS A 40 10.43 -2.50 3.47
C HIS A 40 11.91 -2.06 3.62
N PRO A 41 12.31 -1.48 4.77
CA PRO A 41 13.62 -0.84 4.93
C PRO A 41 14.81 -1.80 4.89
N HIS A 42 14.59 -3.10 5.18
CA HIS A 42 15.65 -4.09 5.31
C HIS A 42 15.42 -5.38 4.49
N ASP A 43 14.24 -5.54 3.90
CA ASP A 43 13.85 -6.77 3.18
C ASP A 43 13.28 -6.37 1.84
N HIS A 44 14.11 -6.44 0.80
CA HIS A 44 13.73 -5.98 -0.53
C HIS A 44 12.68 -6.89 -1.20
N GLN A 45 12.39 -8.06 -0.63
CA GLN A 45 11.36 -8.96 -1.10
C GLN A 45 9.99 -8.69 -0.46
N ARG A 46 9.90 -7.70 0.44
CA ARG A 46 8.65 -7.33 1.10
C ARG A 46 8.16 -5.94 0.72
N VAL A 47 6.84 -5.82 0.64
CA VAL A 47 6.15 -4.54 0.56
C VAL A 47 5.44 -4.26 1.88
N ILE A 48 5.45 -2.99 2.29
CA ILE A 48 4.62 -2.47 3.38
C ILE A 48 3.43 -1.75 2.78
N LEU A 49 2.23 -2.00 3.31
CA LEU A 49 1.00 -1.31 2.91
C LEU A 49 0.41 -0.58 4.12
N VAL A 50 0.52 0.75 4.16
CA VAL A 50 -0.02 1.59 5.23
C VAL A 50 -1.49 1.86 4.95
N VAL A 51 -2.40 1.36 5.78
CA VAL A 51 -3.84 1.33 5.44
C VAL A 51 -4.47 2.72 5.44
N ASP A 52 -4.17 3.52 6.46
CA ASP A 52 -4.67 4.87 6.59
C ASP A 52 -3.50 5.81 6.95
N PRO A 53 -2.77 6.33 5.96
CA PRO A 53 -1.54 7.08 6.20
C PRO A 53 -1.78 8.47 6.81
N VAL A 54 -3.03 8.94 6.87
CA VAL A 54 -3.38 10.25 7.46
C VAL A 54 -3.99 10.14 8.86
N SER A 55 -4.32 8.93 9.31
CA SER A 55 -4.80 8.67 10.66
C SER A 55 -3.66 8.56 11.68
N THR A 56 -3.89 9.09 12.88
CA THR A 56 -2.99 8.97 14.04
C THR A 56 -2.96 7.56 14.63
N ASN A 57 -3.97 6.74 14.36
CA ASN A 57 -4.05 5.34 14.76
C ASN A 57 -4.10 4.46 13.51
N THR A 58 -2.95 4.32 12.86
CA THR A 58 -2.81 3.52 11.65
C THR A 58 -2.08 2.22 11.94
N PHE A 59 -2.24 1.25 11.06
CA PHE A 59 -1.50 0.01 11.08
C PHE A 59 -1.04 -0.29 9.65
N PHE A 60 -0.10 -1.22 9.52
CA PHE A 60 0.38 -1.62 8.21
C PHE A 60 0.37 -3.14 8.04
N TYR A 61 0.24 -3.55 6.78
CA TYR A 61 0.48 -4.91 6.37
C TYR A 61 1.89 -5.07 5.80
N GLU A 62 2.47 -6.24 5.95
CA GLU A 62 3.62 -6.69 5.16
C GLU A 62 3.26 -7.94 4.37
N PHE A 63 3.70 -7.97 3.11
CA PHE A 63 3.55 -9.13 2.22
C PHE A 63 4.84 -9.38 1.44
N GLN A 64 5.09 -10.66 1.11
CA GLN A 64 6.06 -11.04 0.07
C GLN A 64 5.61 -10.49 -1.28
N ILE A 65 6.55 -9.93 -2.06
CA ILE A 65 6.26 -9.39 -3.38
C ILE A 65 5.78 -10.49 -4.34
N ASP A 66 6.36 -11.70 -4.23
CA ASP A 66 6.01 -12.84 -5.08
C ASP A 66 4.58 -13.37 -4.86
N ASP A 67 3.96 -13.03 -3.73
CA ASP A 67 2.57 -13.41 -3.41
C ASP A 67 1.54 -12.39 -3.95
N ILE A 68 2.00 -11.26 -4.48
CA ILE A 68 1.15 -10.24 -5.12
C ILE A 68 0.82 -10.68 -6.55
N THR A 69 -0.45 -10.94 -6.81
CA THR A 69 -0.92 -11.37 -8.14
C THR A 69 -1.39 -10.22 -9.01
N TYR A 70 -1.86 -9.13 -8.41
CA TYR A 70 -2.32 -7.94 -9.12
C TYR A 70 -2.27 -6.69 -8.25
N VAL A 71 -2.06 -5.52 -8.87
CA VAL A 71 -2.10 -4.22 -8.20
C VAL A 71 -2.97 -3.27 -9.01
N GLU A 72 -3.89 -2.60 -8.32
CA GLU A 72 -4.77 -1.56 -8.85
C GLU A 72 -4.39 -0.21 -8.23
N ASN A 73 -4.14 0.80 -9.06
CA ASN A 73 -4.06 2.17 -8.55
C ASN A 73 -5.45 2.62 -8.07
N GLN A 74 -5.50 3.31 -6.94
CA GLN A 74 -6.70 3.91 -6.40
C GLN A 74 -6.58 5.44 -6.40
N THR A 75 -7.66 6.13 -6.03
CA THR A 75 -7.63 7.57 -5.83
C THR A 75 -6.63 7.91 -4.73
N ASN A 76 -5.69 8.80 -5.05
CA ASN A 76 -4.71 9.29 -4.09
C ASN A 76 -5.40 10.06 -2.95
N ILE A 77 -4.81 10.02 -1.76
CA ILE A 77 -5.25 10.83 -0.62
C ILE A 77 -4.45 12.13 -0.63
N VAL A 78 -5.09 13.25 -0.31
CA VAL A 78 -4.39 14.52 -0.07
C VAL A 78 -4.42 14.79 1.44
N ASN A 79 -3.26 15.00 2.05
CA ASN A 79 -3.18 15.32 3.47
C ASN A 79 -3.36 16.83 3.72
N PHE A 80 -3.34 17.24 4.98
CA PHE A 80 -3.50 18.65 5.38
C PHE A 80 -2.34 19.55 4.92
N GLU A 81 -1.18 18.97 4.61
CA GLU A 81 0.00 19.66 4.06
C GLU A 81 -0.04 19.72 2.51
N ASN A 82 -1.19 19.42 1.90
CA ASN A 82 -1.39 19.37 0.45
C ASN A 82 -0.52 18.31 -0.28
N GLU A 83 0.06 17.36 0.44
CA GLU A 83 0.85 16.27 -0.16
C GLU A 83 -0.07 15.19 -0.71
N THR A 84 0.25 14.70 -1.91
CA THR A 84 -0.48 13.61 -2.56
C THR A 84 0.12 12.26 -2.17
N ILE A 85 -0.64 11.47 -1.43
CA ILE A 85 -0.26 10.13 -0.99
C ILE A 85 -0.84 9.09 -1.96
N PRO A 86 0.00 8.33 -2.69
CA PRO A 86 -0.46 7.31 -3.60
C PRO A 86 -1.11 6.16 -2.83
N MET A 87 -2.26 5.72 -3.34
CA MET A 87 -3.02 4.59 -2.78
C MET A 87 -3.16 3.49 -3.82
N VAL A 88 -3.02 2.25 -3.37
CA VAL A 88 -3.19 1.07 -4.22
C VAL A 88 -4.05 0.04 -3.53
N ARG A 89 -4.64 -0.86 -4.34
CA ARG A 89 -5.19 -2.12 -3.90
C ARG A 89 -4.30 -3.25 -4.43
N VAL A 90 -3.71 -4.02 -3.54
CA VAL A 90 -2.95 -5.23 -3.86
C VAL A 90 -3.82 -6.46 -3.69
N TRP A 91 -3.72 -7.40 -4.62
CA TRP A 91 -4.38 -8.70 -4.55
C TRP A 91 -3.34 -9.75 -4.19
N ILE A 92 -3.51 -10.35 -3.02
CA ILE A 92 -2.58 -11.33 -2.46
C ILE A 92 -3.18 -12.73 -2.63
N LYS A 93 -2.38 -13.68 -3.08
CA LYS A 93 -2.79 -15.08 -3.20
C LYS A 93 -3.29 -15.63 -1.86
N LYS A 94 -4.43 -16.33 -1.86
CA LYS A 94 -4.95 -16.99 -0.66
C LYS A 94 -3.97 -18.05 -0.15
N GLY A 95 -3.79 -18.11 1.17
CA GLY A 95 -2.84 -19.00 1.83
C GLY A 95 -1.43 -18.41 2.00
N SER A 96 -1.17 -17.23 1.43
CA SER A 96 0.08 -16.50 1.65
C SER A 96 0.19 -15.96 3.07
N LEU A 97 1.42 -15.80 3.57
CA LEU A 97 1.67 -15.19 4.88
C LEU A 97 1.61 -13.67 4.77
N GLY A 98 0.80 -13.05 5.62
CA GLY A 98 0.79 -11.60 5.82
C GLY A 98 1.07 -11.27 7.28
N ILE A 99 1.80 -10.19 7.50
CA ILE A 99 1.99 -9.62 8.84
C ILE A 99 1.10 -8.39 8.96
N ARG A 100 0.43 -8.24 10.10
CA ARG A 100 -0.29 -7.00 10.46
C ARG A 100 0.33 -6.44 11.72
N SER A 101 0.82 -5.21 11.63
CA SER A 101 1.53 -4.53 12.71
C SER A 101 0.78 -3.26 13.10
N THR A 102 0.33 -3.23 14.36
CA THR A 102 -0.37 -2.07 14.94
C THR A 102 0.53 -1.46 16.01
N PRO A 103 0.96 -0.19 15.85
CA PRO A 103 1.68 0.51 16.90
C PRO A 103 0.76 0.69 18.12
N PHE A 104 1.35 0.68 19.31
CA PHE A 104 0.63 0.88 20.56
C PHE A 104 1.46 1.77 21.48
N VAL A 105 0.78 2.45 22.40
CA VAL A 105 1.44 3.21 23.47
C VAL A 105 1.90 2.21 24.52
N VAL A 106 3.19 2.28 24.88
CA VAL A 106 3.75 1.45 25.96
C VAL A 106 3.38 2.10 27.28
N GLU A 107 2.29 1.63 27.88
CA GLU A 107 1.78 2.07 29.18
C GLU A 107 1.30 0.87 30.01
N ASP A 108 1.18 1.07 31.32
CA ASP A 108 0.61 0.04 32.20
C ASP A 108 -0.82 -0.24 31.76
N THR A 109 -1.06 -1.50 31.40
CA THR A 109 -2.40 -2.01 31.08
C THR A 109 -2.94 -2.70 32.32
N ILE A 110 -4.19 -2.38 32.67
CA ILE A 110 -4.89 -2.93 33.84
C ILE A 110 -5.18 -4.42 33.68
#